data_AF-A0A963JI51-F1
#
_entry.id   AF-A0A963JI51-F1
#
_cell.length_a   1.000
_cell.length_b   1.000
_cell.length_c   1.000
_cell.angle_alpha   90.00
_cell.angle_beta   90.00
_cell.angle_gamma   90.00
#
_symmetry.space_group_name_H-M   'P 1'
#
loop_
_entity.id
_entity.type
_entity.pdbx_description
1 polymer ?
#
loop_
_entity_poly.entity_id
_entity_poly.type
_entity_poly.pdbx_seq_one_letter_code
_entity_poly.pdbx_strand_id
1 'polypeptide(L)'
;MNLSLDAEALYVQLRDGLRPLLGPDTRLVGIWSGGAWLARRLHADLGRGGEAGVISSRLHRDDFGERGLAAGAHATALPFEVDGADILLVDDVLQTGRTIRAVLNELFDYGRPARVRLAVLVDRGGRELPVAPVLAAATVALPPGCKLRLAQEDAGRLTFELHDLPPGGAAAASAAPRAAG
;
A
#
# COMPACT_ATOMS: atom_id res chain seq x y z
N MET A 1 -21.34 -7.87 -14.66
CA MET A 1 -21.43 -6.44 -14.32
C MET A 1 -20.00 -5.88 -14.32
N ASN A 2 -19.63 -5.08 -15.33
CA ASN A 2 -18.34 -4.39 -15.31
C ASN A 2 -18.42 -3.31 -14.22
N LEU A 3 -17.79 -3.55 -13.07
CA LEU A 3 -17.48 -2.49 -12.14
C LEU A 3 -16.40 -1.63 -12.81
N SER A 4 -16.78 -0.58 -13.54
CA SER A 4 -15.82 0.40 -14.04
C SER A 4 -15.47 1.32 -12.88
N LEU A 5 -14.41 0.96 -12.16
CA LEU A 5 -13.79 1.87 -11.19
C LEU A 5 -12.97 2.90 -11.96
N ASP A 6 -13.30 4.17 -11.80
CA ASP A 6 -12.51 5.27 -12.34
C ASP A 6 -11.44 5.69 -11.33
N ALA A 7 -10.19 5.30 -11.58
CA ALA A 7 -9.07 5.58 -10.70
C ALA A 7 -8.79 7.08 -10.54
N GLU A 8 -9.04 7.90 -11.58
CA GLU A 8 -8.84 9.35 -11.53
C GLU A 8 -9.91 10.02 -10.67
N ALA A 9 -11.17 9.62 -10.84
CA ALA A 9 -12.26 10.12 -9.99
C ALA A 9 -12.04 9.75 -8.51
N LEU A 10 -11.62 8.50 -8.25
CA LEU A 10 -11.29 8.05 -6.89
C LEU A 10 -10.08 8.79 -6.32
N TYR A 11 -9.09 9.11 -7.15
CA TYR A 11 -7.94 9.92 -6.71
C TYR A 11 -8.38 11.32 -6.26
N VAL A 12 -9.25 11.98 -7.03
CA VAL A 12 -9.80 13.29 -6.67
C VAL A 12 -10.57 13.21 -5.35
N GLN A 13 -11.42 12.20 -5.18
CA GLN A 13 -12.14 11.97 -3.92
C GLN A 13 -11.20 11.74 -2.73
N LEU A 14 -10.14 10.94 -2.92
CA LEU A 14 -9.12 10.71 -1.91
C LEU A 14 -8.44 12.02 -1.50
N ARG A 15 -7.98 12.81 -2.49
CA ARG A 15 -7.30 14.08 -2.26
C ARG A 15 -8.18 15.05 -1.47
N ASP A 16 -9.42 15.21 -1.89
CA ASP A 16 -10.34 16.18 -1.30
C ASP A 16 -10.77 15.74 0.12
N GLY A 17 -10.98 14.44 0.33
CA GLY A 17 -11.26 13.87 1.65
C GLY A 17 -10.08 13.91 2.63
N LEU A 18 -8.83 13.86 2.13
CA LEU A 18 -7.63 13.97 2.95
C LEU A 18 -7.33 15.41 3.39
N ARG A 19 -7.67 16.41 2.58
CA ARG A 19 -7.37 17.82 2.86
C ARG A 19 -7.72 18.26 4.31
N PRO A 20 -8.91 17.98 4.87
CA PRO A 20 -9.23 18.36 6.25
C PRO A 20 -8.53 17.50 7.32
N LEU A 21 -7.98 16.34 6.96
CA LEU A 21 -7.33 15.41 7.88
C LEU A 21 -5.83 15.66 8.02
N LEU A 22 -5.23 16.44 7.13
CA LEU A 22 -3.79 16.68 7.09
C LEU A 22 -3.42 17.95 7.86
N GLY A 23 -2.47 17.81 8.79
CA GLY A 23 -1.81 18.96 9.42
C GLY A 23 -0.71 19.54 8.53
N PRO A 24 -0.16 20.71 8.90
CA PRO A 24 0.99 21.29 8.19
C PRO A 24 2.19 20.33 8.18
N ASP A 25 2.43 19.63 9.28
CA ASP A 25 3.61 18.76 9.46
C ASP A 25 3.37 17.28 9.11
N THR A 26 2.16 16.90 8.68
CA THR A 26 1.87 15.50 8.33
C THR A 26 2.77 15.04 7.17
N ARG A 27 3.46 13.91 7.37
CA ARG A 27 4.34 13.32 6.36
C ARG A 27 3.57 12.28 5.55
N LEU A 28 3.51 12.47 4.24
CA LEU A 28 2.90 11.50 3.32
C LEU A 28 3.94 10.44 2.97
N VAL A 29 3.59 9.18 3.17
CA VAL A 29 4.45 8.04 2.84
C VAL A 29 3.66 7.04 2.00
N GLY A 30 4.06 6.86 0.75
CA GLY A 30 3.42 5.90 -0.13
C GLY A 30 4.00 4.50 0.03
N ILE A 31 3.12 3.51 0.09
CA ILE A 31 3.51 2.09 0.09
C ILE A 31 3.84 1.69 -1.35
N TRP A 32 5.02 1.10 -1.55
CA TRP A 32 5.44 0.65 -2.87
C TRP A 32 4.50 -0.47 -3.37
N SER A 33 3.94 -0.42 -4.58
CA SER A 33 4.21 0.52 -5.70
C SER A 33 3.13 1.59 -5.87
N GLY A 34 1.86 1.20 -6.09
CA GLY A 34 0.76 2.13 -6.39
C GLY A 34 0.58 3.24 -5.36
N GLY A 35 0.74 2.93 -4.07
CA GLY A 35 0.70 3.91 -2.99
C GLY A 35 1.76 5.00 -3.10
N ALA A 36 2.95 4.69 -3.63
CA ALA A 36 4.02 5.67 -3.91
C ALA A 36 3.61 6.68 -4.99
N TRP A 37 2.95 6.22 -6.06
CA TRP A 37 2.44 7.11 -7.11
C TRP A 37 1.37 8.04 -6.56
N LEU A 38 0.45 7.50 -5.75
CA LEU A 38 -0.60 8.27 -5.08
C LEU A 38 -0.02 9.31 -4.11
N ALA A 39 0.92 8.91 -3.24
CA ALA A 39 1.54 9.81 -2.28
C ALA A 39 2.29 10.96 -2.96
N ARG A 40 3.07 10.67 -4.01
CA ARG A 40 3.78 11.69 -4.79
C ARG A 40 2.81 12.68 -5.43
N ARG A 41 1.75 12.18 -6.07
CA ARG A 41 0.75 13.02 -6.72
C ARG A 41 -0.03 13.85 -5.70
N LEU A 42 -0.48 13.26 -4.59
CA LEU A 42 -1.12 13.96 -3.46
C LEU A 42 -0.22 15.07 -2.90
N HIS A 43 1.08 14.80 -2.73
CA HIS A 43 2.02 15.78 -2.21
C HIS A 43 2.09 17.02 -3.11
N ALA A 44 2.19 16.82 -4.42
CA ALA A 44 2.21 17.89 -5.42
C ALA A 44 0.87 18.65 -5.48
N ASP A 45 -0.25 17.93 -5.62
CA ASP A 45 -1.59 18.53 -5.75
C ASP A 45 -2.04 19.30 -4.49
N LEU A 46 -1.53 18.90 -3.32
CA LEU A 46 -1.79 19.58 -2.06
C LEU A 46 -0.78 20.69 -1.75
N GLY A 47 0.18 20.95 -2.65
CA GLY A 47 1.17 22.02 -2.51
C GLY A 47 2.07 21.86 -1.29
N ARG A 48 2.38 20.61 -0.91
CA ARG A 48 3.22 20.34 0.26
C ARG A 48 4.69 20.57 -0.09
N GLY A 49 5.47 21.04 0.87
CA GLY A 49 6.91 21.24 0.71
C GLY A 49 7.70 19.95 0.92
N GLY A 50 8.84 19.85 0.24
CA GLY A 50 9.73 18.68 0.29
C GLY A 50 9.29 17.57 -0.65
N GLU A 51 9.50 16.32 -0.24
CA GLU A 51 9.16 15.13 -1.02
C GLU A 51 8.29 14.17 -0.18
N ALA A 52 7.44 13.40 -0.86
CA ALA A 52 6.74 12.30 -0.23
C ALA A 52 7.72 11.14 0.04
N GLY A 53 7.59 10.50 1.20
CA GLY A 53 8.32 9.27 1.49
C GLY A 53 7.77 8.09 0.70
N VAL A 54 8.60 7.06 0.55
CA VAL A 54 8.25 5.77 -0.03
C VAL A 54 8.72 4.67 0.91
N ILE A 55 7.87 3.67 1.15
CA ILE A 55 8.24 2.53 1.99
C ILE A 55 7.91 1.21 1.30
N SER A 56 8.84 0.25 1.39
CA SER A 56 8.72 -1.06 0.76
C SER A 56 9.05 -2.15 1.77
N SER A 57 8.11 -3.06 2.00
CA SER A 57 8.32 -4.22 2.88
C SER A 57 8.93 -5.43 2.17
N ARG A 58 9.37 -5.29 0.91
CA ARG A 58 9.90 -6.41 0.10
C ARG A 58 11.34 -6.77 0.44
N LEU A 59 12.07 -5.94 1.18
CA LEU A 59 13.51 -6.12 1.40
C LEU A 59 13.88 -7.07 2.56
N HIS A 60 12.94 -7.45 3.42
CA HIS A 60 13.31 -8.00 4.73
C HIS A 60 13.47 -9.52 4.81
N ARG A 61 13.87 -10.26 3.76
CA ARG A 61 14.23 -11.69 3.98
C ARG A 61 15.45 -12.28 3.27
N ASP A 62 15.98 -11.73 2.18
CA ASP A 62 16.96 -12.48 1.39
C ASP A 62 18.38 -11.88 1.29
N ASP A 63 18.64 -10.65 1.76
CA ASP A 63 19.91 -9.96 1.44
C ASP A 63 20.97 -9.89 2.57
N PHE A 64 20.84 -10.69 3.63
CA PHE A 64 21.93 -10.80 4.63
C PHE A 64 23.05 -11.79 4.22
N GLY A 65 23.01 -12.36 3.02
CA GLY A 65 24.00 -13.31 2.55
C GLY A 65 24.44 -13.04 1.12
N GLU A 66 25.60 -12.39 0.98
CA GLU A 66 26.41 -12.36 -0.24
C GLU A 66 25.77 -11.75 -1.50
N ARG A 67 26.13 -10.50 -1.82
CA ARG A 67 26.84 -10.10 -3.06
C ARG A 67 26.76 -8.59 -3.25
N GLY A 68 27.87 -8.01 -3.67
CA GLY A 68 28.04 -6.57 -3.81
C GLY A 68 27.20 -5.94 -4.92
N LEU A 69 26.96 -4.63 -4.73
CA LEU A 69 26.81 -3.63 -5.80
C LEU A 69 25.79 -3.97 -6.91
N ALA A 70 24.57 -4.37 -6.52
CA ALA A 70 23.39 -4.17 -7.35
C ALA A 70 22.42 -3.23 -6.62
N ALA A 71 22.73 -1.92 -6.64
CA ALA A 71 21.78 -0.89 -6.29
C ALA A 71 20.69 -0.81 -7.38
N GLY A 72 19.47 -1.21 -7.04
CA GLY A 72 18.28 -1.07 -7.89
C GLY A 72 17.33 -2.26 -7.71
N ALA A 73 16.06 -2.14 -7.34
CA ALA A 73 15.16 -1.01 -7.32
C ALA A 73 14.09 -1.22 -6.23
N HIS A 74 13.53 -0.13 -5.69
CA HIS A 74 12.44 -0.07 -4.69
C HIS A 74 12.86 -0.06 -3.21
N ALA A 75 13.93 0.68 -2.88
CA ALA A 75 14.33 0.94 -1.50
C ALA A 75 13.34 1.87 -0.78
N THR A 76 13.13 1.63 0.51
CA THR A 76 12.49 2.58 1.42
C THR A 76 13.30 3.88 1.42
N ALA A 77 12.62 5.01 1.25
CA ALA A 77 13.20 6.36 1.26
C ALA A 77 12.28 7.30 2.04
N LEU A 78 12.73 7.71 3.22
CA LEU A 78 11.99 8.61 4.11
C LEU A 78 12.80 9.92 4.24
N PRO A 79 12.48 10.97 3.45
CA PRO A 79 13.28 12.21 3.39
C PRO A 79 12.99 13.15 4.57
N PHE A 80 12.73 12.59 5.75
CA PHE A 80 12.36 13.30 6.98
C PHE A 80 12.68 12.45 8.20
N GLU A 81 12.77 13.09 9.37
CA GLU A 81 12.97 12.42 10.65
C GLU A 81 11.70 11.65 11.07
N VAL A 82 11.84 10.35 11.34
CA VAL A 82 10.69 9.47 11.68
C VAL A 82 10.31 9.63 13.15
N ASP A 83 11.28 9.90 14.02
CA ASP A 83 11.02 10.08 15.44
C ASP A 83 10.05 11.25 15.69
N GLY A 84 8.94 10.95 16.37
CA GLY A 84 7.90 11.94 16.69
C GLY A 84 7.04 12.41 15.51
N ALA A 85 7.21 11.87 14.31
CA ALA A 85 6.45 12.31 13.13
C ALA A 85 4.97 11.86 13.16
N ASP A 86 4.09 12.70 12.59
CA ASP A 86 2.72 12.32 12.19
C ASP A 86 2.75 11.84 10.74
N ILE A 87 2.58 10.54 10.54
CA ILE A 87 2.73 9.88 9.24
C ILE A 87 1.36 9.43 8.73
N LEU A 88 1.07 9.76 7.48
CA LEU A 88 -0.02 9.15 6.73
C LEU A 88 0.56 8.20 5.68
N LEU A 89 0.39 6.91 5.92
CA LEU A 89 0.61 5.86 4.93
C LEU A 89 -0.48 5.94 3.85
N VAL A 90 -0.07 5.86 2.59
CA VAL A 90 -0.96 5.86 1.43
C VAL A 90 -0.77 4.55 0.67
N ASP A 91 -1.85 3.81 0.47
CA ASP A 91 -1.85 2.56 -0.29
C ASP A 91 -2.90 2.61 -1.41
N ASP A 92 -2.72 1.80 -2.44
CA ASP A 92 -3.71 1.72 -3.52
C ASP A 92 -4.91 0.85 -3.14
N VAL A 93 -4.67 -0.38 -2.67
CA VAL A 93 -5.73 -1.34 -2.37
C VAL A 93 -5.51 -2.03 -1.03
N LEU A 94 -6.43 -1.82 -0.09
CA LEU A 94 -6.43 -2.53 1.19
C LEU A 94 -7.29 -3.78 1.15
N GLN A 95 -6.69 -4.94 1.44
CA GLN A 95 -7.37 -6.23 1.54
C GLN A 95 -7.20 -6.88 2.91
N THR A 96 -6.25 -7.81 3.07
CA THR A 96 -6.09 -8.60 4.30
C THR A 96 -5.44 -7.83 5.43
N GLY A 97 -4.69 -6.78 5.09
CA GLY A 97 -3.90 -5.96 6.02
C GLY A 97 -2.46 -6.43 6.23
N ARG A 98 -2.03 -7.55 5.61
CA ARG A 98 -0.67 -8.10 5.79
C ARG A 98 0.43 -7.17 5.28
N THR A 99 0.20 -6.49 4.15
CA THR A 99 1.12 -5.47 3.63
C THR A 99 1.30 -4.34 4.65
N ILE A 100 0.20 -3.83 5.21
CA ILE A 100 0.24 -2.76 6.22
C ILE A 100 1.03 -3.20 7.45
N ARG A 101 0.83 -4.43 7.93
CA ARG A 101 1.62 -4.99 9.04
C ARG A 101 3.12 -4.98 8.74
N ALA A 102 3.50 -5.45 7.55
CA ALA A 102 4.91 -5.52 7.16
C ALA A 102 5.54 -4.12 7.00
N VAL A 103 4.79 -3.19 6.41
CA VAL A 103 5.18 -1.78 6.28
C VAL A 103 5.32 -1.11 7.63
N LEU A 104 4.44 -1.39 8.59
CA LEU A 104 4.57 -0.86 9.95
C LEU A 104 5.84 -1.39 10.63
N ASN A 105 6.18 -2.67 10.46
CA ASN A 105 7.43 -3.20 11.01
C ASN A 105 8.63 -2.45 10.40
N GLU A 106 8.70 -2.37 9.08
CA GLU A 106 9.77 -1.65 8.36
C GLU A 106 9.85 -0.18 8.82
N LEU A 107 8.72 0.52 8.94
CA LEU A 107 8.69 1.92 9.37
C LEU A 107 9.30 2.11 10.76
N PHE A 108 9.03 1.18 11.67
CA PHE A 108 9.56 1.21 13.02
C PHE A 108 11.04 0.82 13.08
N ASP A 109 11.64 0.32 12.01
CA ASP A 109 13.10 0.16 11.94
C ASP A 109 13.82 1.50 11.71
N TYR A 110 13.11 2.52 11.19
CA TYR A 110 13.64 3.88 10.96
C TYR A 110 13.37 4.86 12.11
N GLY A 111 12.53 4.51 13.08
CA GLY A 111 12.25 5.38 14.22
C GLY A 111 10.93 5.08 14.92
N ARG A 112 10.47 6.03 15.73
CA ARG A 112 9.25 5.96 16.55
C ARG A 112 8.35 7.15 16.21
N PRO A 113 7.46 7.01 15.21
CA PRO A 113 6.52 8.08 14.87
C PRO A 113 5.53 8.33 16.02
N ALA A 114 5.14 9.59 16.22
CA ALA A 114 4.12 9.96 17.21
C ALA A 114 2.73 9.44 16.80
N ARG A 115 2.48 9.33 15.49
CA ARG A 115 1.20 8.86 14.95
C ARG A 115 1.41 8.23 13.58
N VAL A 116 0.74 7.12 13.33
CA VAL A 116 0.65 6.51 11.99
C VAL A 116 -0.82 6.31 11.63
N ARG A 117 -1.21 6.80 10.46
CA ARG A 117 -2.53 6.64 9.86
C ARG A 117 -2.41 5.97 8.51
N LEU A 118 -3.52 5.43 8.01
CA LEU A 118 -3.61 4.80 6.69
C LEU A 118 -4.72 5.44 5.87
N ALA A 119 -4.44 5.84 4.64
CA ALA A 119 -5.44 6.19 3.65
C ALA A 119 -5.27 5.31 2.41
N VAL A 120 -6.37 4.84 1.85
CA VAL A 120 -6.35 3.94 0.69
C VAL A 120 -7.23 4.45 -0.43
N LEU A 121 -6.86 4.18 -1.67
CA LEU A 121 -7.73 4.48 -2.80
C LEU A 121 -8.96 3.56 -2.80
N VAL A 122 -8.75 2.26 -2.60
CA VAL A 122 -9.83 1.27 -2.53
C VAL A 122 -9.69 0.37 -1.32
N ASP A 123 -10.78 0.22 -0.57
CA ASP A 123 -10.94 -0.83 0.42
C ASP A 123 -11.77 -1.98 -0.16
N ARG A 124 -11.19 -3.18 -0.26
CA ARG A 124 -11.89 -4.36 -0.78
C ARG A 124 -12.38 -5.34 0.28
N GLY A 125 -12.36 -4.94 1.55
CA GLY A 125 -12.71 -5.80 2.68
C GLY A 125 -11.78 -7.02 2.82
N GLY A 126 -12.30 -8.10 3.42
CA GLY A 126 -11.56 -9.36 3.59
C GLY A 126 -10.39 -9.26 4.60
N ARG A 127 -10.57 -8.48 5.67
CA ARG A 127 -9.55 -8.28 6.71
C ARG A 127 -9.23 -9.58 7.43
N GLU A 128 -7.93 -9.84 7.56
CA GLU A 128 -7.38 -10.89 8.42
C GLU A 128 -6.62 -10.29 9.61
N LEU A 129 -6.34 -8.99 9.55
CA LEU A 129 -5.70 -8.20 10.58
C LEU A 129 -6.57 -6.99 10.94
N PRO A 130 -6.52 -6.51 12.20
CA PRO A 130 -7.34 -5.40 12.68
C PRO A 130 -6.77 -4.06 12.21
N VAL A 131 -6.74 -3.85 10.88
CA VAL A 131 -6.30 -2.59 10.26
C VAL A 131 -7.46 -1.94 9.51
N ALA A 132 -7.65 -0.65 9.77
CA ALA A 132 -8.66 0.16 9.12
C ALA A 132 -8.02 1.47 8.64
N PRO A 133 -8.36 1.93 7.43
CA PRO A 133 -7.91 3.23 6.97
C PRO A 133 -8.75 4.32 7.66
N VAL A 134 -8.15 5.49 7.86
CA VAL A 134 -8.89 6.70 8.25
C VAL A 134 -9.75 7.23 7.11
N LEU A 135 -9.39 6.88 5.87
CA LEU A 135 -10.14 7.21 4.66
C LEU A 135 -9.91 6.16 3.59
N ALA A 136 -11.00 5.66 2.99
CA ALA A 136 -10.99 4.93 1.74
C ALA A 136 -11.83 5.73 0.73
N ALA A 137 -11.31 5.99 -0.48
CA ALA A 137 -12.10 6.73 -1.48
C ALA A 137 -13.30 5.90 -1.98
N ALA A 138 -13.13 4.58 -2.10
CA ALA A 138 -14.22 3.66 -2.33
C ALA A 138 -14.08 2.37 -1.53
N THR A 139 -15.23 1.78 -1.19
CA THR A 139 -15.32 0.42 -0.67
C THR A 139 -15.98 -0.47 -1.71
N VAL A 140 -15.31 -1.55 -2.09
CA VAL A 140 -15.72 -2.40 -3.23
C VAL A 140 -15.68 -3.87 -2.85
N ALA A 141 -16.76 -4.60 -3.08
CA ALA A 141 -16.72 -6.06 -3.05
C ALA A 141 -16.29 -6.59 -4.43
N LEU A 142 -15.17 -7.32 -4.47
CA LEU A 142 -14.75 -8.02 -5.69
C LEU A 142 -15.14 -9.50 -5.64
N PRO A 143 -15.41 -10.13 -6.80
CA PRO A 143 -15.61 -11.57 -6.88
C PRO A 143 -14.40 -12.34 -6.30
N PRO A 144 -14.64 -13.56 -5.76
CA PRO A 144 -13.56 -14.46 -5.38
C PRO A 144 -12.61 -14.69 -6.57
N GLY A 145 -11.32 -14.70 -6.30
CA GLY A 145 -10.31 -14.89 -7.36
C GLY A 145 -9.91 -13.61 -8.09
N CYS A 146 -10.63 -12.50 -8.02
CA CYS A 146 -10.19 -11.26 -8.69
C CYS A 146 -9.24 -10.45 -7.79
N LYS A 147 -8.15 -9.96 -8.38
CA LYS A 147 -7.24 -8.95 -7.81
C LYS A 147 -7.42 -7.62 -8.53
N LEU A 148 -7.51 -6.55 -7.74
CA LEU A 148 -7.49 -5.18 -8.24
C LEU A 148 -6.09 -4.62 -8.03
N ARG A 149 -5.53 -3.98 -9.05
CA ARG A 149 -4.24 -3.30 -8.96
C ARG A 149 -4.34 -1.93 -9.60
N LEU A 150 -3.69 -0.94 -9.00
CA LEU A 150 -3.48 0.35 -9.65
C LEU A 150 -2.34 0.24 -10.67
N ALA A 151 -2.59 0.74 -11.86
CA ALA A 151 -1.60 0.93 -12.91
C ALA A 151 -1.41 2.43 -13.19
N GLN A 152 -0.23 2.78 -13.71
CA GLN A 152 0.10 4.14 -14.12
C GLN A 152 0.62 4.10 -15.56
N GLU A 153 -0.01 4.89 -16.43
CA GLU A 153 0.39 5.05 -17.84
C GLU A 153 1.50 6.11 -17.98
N ASP A 154 2.10 6.22 -19.16
CA ASP A 154 3.28 7.07 -19.44
C ASP A 154 3.09 8.58 -19.09
N ALA A 155 1.84 9.04 -19.00
CA ALA A 155 1.49 10.42 -18.61
C ALA A 155 1.17 10.59 -17.10
N GLY A 156 1.41 9.57 -16.28
CA GLY A 156 1.06 9.58 -14.86
C GLY A 156 -0.42 9.31 -14.57
N ARG A 157 -1.23 9.08 -15.60
CA ARG A 157 -2.64 8.74 -15.52
C ARG A 157 -2.83 7.39 -14.82
N LEU A 158 -3.75 7.36 -13.87
CA LEU A 158 -4.07 6.19 -13.06
C LEU A 158 -5.19 5.39 -13.71
N THR A 159 -5.03 4.07 -13.74
CA THR A 159 -6.04 3.12 -14.17
C THR A 159 -6.10 1.94 -13.24
N PHE A 160 -7.23 1.22 -13.24
CA PHE A 160 -7.33 -0.05 -12.53
C PHE A 160 -7.23 -1.21 -13.51
N GLU A 161 -6.42 -2.20 -13.13
CA GLU A 161 -6.37 -3.49 -13.79
C GLU A 161 -7.00 -4.54 -12.87
N LEU A 162 -7.92 -5.33 -13.44
CA LEU A 162 -8.42 -6.54 -12.81
C LEU A 162 -7.64 -7.73 -13.35
N HIS A 163 -7.09 -8.51 -12.44
CA HIS A 163 -6.39 -9.75 -12.74
C HIS A 163 -7.15 -10.91 -12.11
N ASP A 164 -7.52 -11.90 -12.90
CA ASP A 164 -8.05 -13.15 -12.38
C ASP A 164 -6.90 -13.99 -11.80
N LEU A 165 -7.10 -14.48 -10.58
CA LEU A 165 -6.24 -15.52 -10.04
C LEU A 165 -6.49 -16.80 -10.85
N PRO A 166 -5.44 -17.52 -11.25
CA PRO A 166 -5.63 -18.83 -11.86
C PRO A 166 -6.46 -19.72 -10.91
N PRO A 167 -7.39 -20.53 -11.44
CA PRO A 167 -8.17 -21.44 -10.61
C PRO A 167 -7.23 -22.47 -9.96
N GLY A 168 -6.97 -22.31 -8.66
CA GLY A 168 -6.24 -23.30 -7.87
C GLY A 168 -5.11 -22.73 -7.01
N GLY A 169 -5.45 -22.29 -5.80
CA GLY A 169 -4.50 -22.11 -4.69
C GLY A 169 -5.00 -22.69 -3.36
N ALA A 170 -6.08 -23.47 -3.38
CA ALA A 170 -6.70 -24.07 -2.21
C ALA A 170 -6.97 -25.56 -2.45
N ALA A 171 -5.92 -26.37 -2.59
CA ALA A 171 -5.93 -27.83 -2.38
C ALA A 171 -4.52 -28.41 -2.49
N ALA A 172 -3.69 -28.23 -1.45
CA ALA A 172 -2.53 -29.10 -1.21
C ALA A 172 -2.22 -29.13 0.30
N ALA A 173 -3.24 -29.41 1.10
CA ALA A 173 -3.08 -29.77 2.51
C ALA A 173 -4.11 -30.84 2.86
N SER A 174 -3.92 -32.04 2.32
CA SER A 174 -4.56 -33.26 2.80
C SER A 174 -3.87 -34.48 2.22
N ALA A 175 -3.60 -35.46 3.09
CA ALA A 175 -3.08 -36.81 2.84
C ALA A 175 -1.54 -37.01 2.94
N ALA A 176 -1.03 -36.98 4.18
CA ALA A 176 -0.01 -37.96 4.57
C ALA A 176 -0.74 -39.14 5.25
N PRO A 177 -0.56 -40.39 4.81
CA PRO A 177 -1.19 -41.53 5.46
C PRO A 177 -0.51 -41.81 6.80
N ARG A 178 -1.34 -42.07 7.82
CA ARG A 178 -0.91 -42.80 9.02
C ARG A 178 -0.40 -44.17 8.58
N ALA A 179 0.89 -44.44 8.80
CA ALA A 179 1.40 -45.80 8.85
C ALA A 179 1.60 -46.17 10.33
N ALA A 180 0.74 -47.06 10.80
CA ALA A 180 1.01 -47.93 11.93
C ALA A 180 1.96 -49.04 11.46
N GLY A 181 2.92 -49.40 12.29
CA GLY A 181 3.90 -50.47 12.07
C GLY A 181 5.05 -50.34 13.05
#